data_AF-A0A9E5VRV6-F1
#
_entry.id   AF-A0A9E5VRV6-F1
#
_cell.length_a   1.000
_cell.length_b   1.000
_cell.length_c   1.000
_cell.angle_alpha   90.00
_cell.angle_beta   90.00
_cell.angle_gamma   90.00
#
_symmetry.space_group_name_H-M   'P 1'
#
loop_
_entity.id
_entity.type
_entity.pdbx_description
1 polymer ?
#
loop_
_entity_poly.entity_id
_entity_poly.type
_entity_poly.pdbx_seq_one_letter_code
_entity_poly.pdbx_strand_id
1 'polypeptide(L)'
;MVFKWILASLAAVFVASGTVSVPAQTGTDIACIVPQVLSAIGEKDARSQECTLGDAVADAVRAALEADIAVVCGGDLINNLLPGEITWDGLRAVFKEDRPLAVAAVTPKELRGILEGGLSHITLDETETIDRVASAYDGFPQISGFMLSYDVSAPPGMRVYEIRLNGEKLDLEDDMTVLKLAATEHMLSGGYGLPVIGGTDSSEKTLSGALAEYMNNGITEYTTLTVRIYPMGGQDGSLKSLFPLGIAAVLILLIVVGNGQRFKHMYDFGSKEED
;
A
#
# COMPACT_ATOMS: atom_id res chain seq x y z
N MET A 1 -33.51 70.28 2.02
CA MET A 1 -33.44 69.07 1.16
C MET A 1 -32.36 69.35 0.12
N VAL A 2 -31.05 69.16 0.30
CA VAL A 2 -30.20 67.99 0.65
C VAL A 2 -30.35 66.80 -0.29
N PHE A 3 -29.38 66.63 -1.20
CA PHE A 3 -28.62 65.40 -1.58
C PHE A 3 -27.99 65.63 -2.97
N LYS A 4 -26.76 66.17 -3.11
CA LYS A 4 -25.41 65.58 -2.92
C LYS A 4 -25.16 64.28 -3.72
N TRP A 5 -24.35 64.45 -4.77
CA TRP A 5 -23.75 63.42 -5.62
C TRP A 5 -22.74 62.60 -4.81
N ILE A 6 -22.75 61.29 -4.95
CA ILE A 6 -21.67 60.40 -4.46
C ILE A 6 -21.25 59.51 -5.64
N LEU A 7 -20.07 59.81 -6.19
CA LEU A 7 -19.32 58.86 -7.01
C LEU A 7 -18.72 57.81 -6.06
N ALA A 8 -19.06 56.53 -6.28
CA ALA A 8 -18.42 55.41 -5.61
C ALA A 8 -17.10 55.09 -6.33
N SER A 9 -15.98 55.33 -5.63
CA SER A 9 -14.65 54.85 -6.01
C SER A 9 -14.52 53.36 -5.67
N LEU A 10 -14.53 52.52 -6.70
CA LEU A 10 -14.18 51.10 -6.58
C LEU A 10 -12.65 50.99 -6.55
N ALA A 11 -12.06 50.78 -5.37
CA ALA A 11 -10.66 50.41 -5.25
C ALA A 11 -10.53 48.90 -5.47
N ALA A 12 -9.91 48.50 -6.59
CA ALA A 12 -9.53 47.12 -6.83
C ALA A 12 -8.40 46.74 -5.87
N VAL A 13 -8.68 45.81 -4.94
CA VAL A 13 -7.65 45.16 -4.14
C VAL A 13 -6.98 44.12 -5.02
N PHE A 14 -5.79 44.47 -5.54
CA PHE A 14 -4.90 43.51 -6.17
C PHE A 14 -4.27 42.66 -5.04
N VAL A 15 -4.74 41.43 -4.87
CA VAL A 15 -4.01 40.43 -4.08
C VAL A 15 -2.83 40.01 -4.94
N ALA A 16 -1.66 40.60 -4.65
CA ALA A 16 -0.41 40.11 -5.21
C ALA A 16 -0.21 38.68 -4.70
N SER A 17 -0.39 37.70 -5.58
CA SER A 17 0.06 36.33 -5.38
C SER A 17 1.59 36.34 -5.37
N GLY A 18 2.16 36.64 -4.20
CA GLY A 18 3.58 36.48 -3.97
C GLY A 18 3.91 35.00 -4.14
N THR A 19 4.65 34.66 -5.18
CA THR A 19 5.32 33.37 -5.28
C THR A 19 6.33 33.32 -4.16
N VAL A 20 5.99 32.66 -3.06
CA VAL A 20 6.99 32.28 -2.05
C VAL A 20 7.90 31.28 -2.76
N SER A 21 9.08 31.72 -3.16
CA SER A 21 10.12 30.83 -3.63
C SER A 21 10.55 29.97 -2.45
N VAL A 22 10.04 28.73 -2.40
CA VAL A 22 10.58 27.71 -1.50
C VAL A 22 12.04 27.53 -1.90
N PRO A 23 13.02 27.75 -1.01
CA PRO A 23 14.41 27.55 -1.34
C PRO A 23 14.60 26.10 -1.82
N ALA A 24 15.40 25.91 -2.88
CA ALA A 24 15.75 24.58 -3.35
C ALA A 24 16.35 23.78 -2.19
N GLN A 25 15.68 22.69 -1.81
CA GLN A 25 16.06 21.87 -0.66
C GLN A 25 17.45 21.28 -0.92
N THR A 26 18.44 21.63 -0.08
CA THR A 26 19.80 21.13 -0.27
C THR A 26 19.88 19.68 0.20
N GLY A 27 20.77 18.88 -0.41
CA GLY A 27 20.89 17.45 -0.12
C GLY A 27 21.17 17.13 1.35
N THR A 28 21.77 18.07 2.08
CA THR A 28 22.14 17.95 3.50
C THR A 28 21.06 18.40 4.48
N ASP A 29 20.03 19.11 4.00
CA ASP A 29 18.94 19.54 4.88
C ASP A 29 18.13 18.32 5.33
N ILE A 30 17.64 18.36 6.57
CA ILE A 30 16.76 17.32 7.12
C ILE A 30 15.44 17.36 6.35
N ALA A 31 15.11 16.24 5.69
CA ALA A 31 13.87 16.05 4.95
C ALA A 31 12.73 15.62 5.86
N CYS A 32 12.97 14.65 6.75
CA CYS A 32 11.97 14.11 7.66
C CYS A 32 12.62 13.34 8.83
N ILE A 33 11.77 12.91 9.79
CA ILE A 33 12.16 12.01 10.88
C ILE A 33 11.45 10.68 10.68
N VAL A 34 12.23 9.60 10.61
CA VAL A 34 11.72 8.25 10.43
C VAL A 34 11.72 7.51 11.77
N PRO A 35 10.57 7.01 12.26
CA PRO A 35 10.47 6.47 13.61
C PRO A 35 11.05 5.05 13.76
N GLN A 36 11.10 4.28 12.68
CA GLN A 36 11.52 2.88 12.68
C GLN A 36 12.13 2.49 11.33
N VAL A 37 12.83 1.36 11.27
CA VAL A 37 13.37 0.85 10.00
C VAL A 37 12.20 0.53 9.06
N LEU A 38 12.28 1.03 7.82
CA LEU A 38 11.41 0.62 6.73
C LEU A 38 12.25 -0.17 5.72
N SER A 39 11.93 -1.45 5.57
CA SER A 39 12.63 -2.35 4.65
C SER A 39 11.97 -2.42 3.29
N ALA A 40 12.81 -2.48 2.25
CA ALA A 40 12.47 -2.83 0.86
C ALA A 40 13.42 -3.89 0.27
N ILE A 41 14.55 -4.20 0.92
CA ILE A 41 15.53 -5.18 0.46
C ILE A 41 15.89 -6.17 1.57
N GLY A 42 16.41 -7.34 1.19
CA GLY A 42 16.78 -8.41 2.11
C GLY A 42 15.65 -9.40 2.30
N GLU A 43 15.26 -9.67 3.55
CA GLU A 43 14.22 -10.67 3.86
C GLU A 43 12.84 -10.30 3.30
N LYS A 44 12.51 -9.00 3.27
CA LYS A 44 11.30 -8.47 2.64
C LYS A 44 11.65 -7.64 1.42
N ASP A 45 11.99 -8.31 0.32
CA ASP A 45 12.28 -7.67 -0.96
C ASP A 45 11.00 -7.14 -1.63
N ALA A 46 10.97 -5.84 -1.89
CA ALA A 46 9.86 -5.15 -2.54
C ALA A 46 9.54 -5.67 -3.94
N ARG A 47 10.47 -6.41 -4.54
CA ARG A 47 10.34 -7.00 -5.89
C ARG A 47 9.68 -8.37 -5.91
N SER A 48 9.37 -8.95 -4.76
CA SER A 48 8.71 -10.26 -4.70
C SER A 48 7.70 -10.42 -3.55
N GLN A 49 7.57 -9.41 -2.68
CA GLN A 49 6.60 -9.39 -1.60
C GLN A 49 6.30 -7.99 -1.08
N GLU A 50 5.22 -7.89 -0.32
CA GLU A 50 4.89 -6.71 0.49
C GLU A 50 6.02 -6.38 1.47
N CYS A 51 6.34 -5.09 1.59
CA CYS A 51 7.38 -4.60 2.46
C CYS A 51 6.99 -3.26 3.09
N THR A 52 7.52 -2.99 4.29
CA THR A 52 7.14 -1.81 5.09
C THR A 52 7.47 -0.48 4.41
N LEU A 53 8.55 -0.41 3.64
CA LEU A 53 8.88 0.78 2.87
C LEU A 53 7.95 0.92 1.66
N GLY A 54 7.61 -0.19 1.01
CA GLY A 54 6.63 -0.21 -0.08
C GLY A 54 5.27 0.30 0.35
N ASP A 55 4.77 -0.15 1.51
CA ASP A 55 3.53 0.34 2.08
C ASP A 55 3.59 1.84 2.38
N ALA A 56 4.67 2.28 3.04
CA ALA A 56 4.86 3.68 3.40
C ALA A 56 4.92 4.60 2.16
N VAL A 57 5.61 4.17 1.10
CA VAL A 57 5.72 4.93 -0.16
C VAL A 57 4.40 4.91 -0.92
N ALA A 58 3.71 3.76 -1.02
CA ALA A 58 2.41 3.69 -1.68
C ALA A 58 1.37 4.57 -0.96
N ASP A 59 1.37 4.58 0.38
CA ASP A 59 0.52 5.48 1.16
C ASP A 59 0.88 6.95 0.94
N ALA A 60 2.18 7.28 0.92
CA ALA A 60 2.66 8.63 0.64
C ALA A 60 2.18 9.12 -0.73
N VAL A 61 2.34 8.30 -1.77
CA VAL A 61 1.93 8.59 -3.14
C VAL A 61 0.41 8.78 -3.21
N ARG A 62 -0.38 7.89 -2.58
CA ARG A 62 -1.84 8.00 -2.54
C ARG A 62 -2.30 9.28 -1.87
N ALA A 63 -1.71 9.62 -0.71
CA ALA A 63 -2.05 10.81 0.05
C ALA A 63 -1.63 12.09 -0.69
N ALA A 64 -0.40 12.13 -1.22
CA ALA A 64 0.15 13.27 -1.93
C ALA A 64 -0.65 13.68 -3.17
N LEU A 65 -1.31 12.71 -3.81
CA LEU A 65 -2.11 12.93 -5.02
C LEU A 65 -3.62 12.86 -4.77
N GLU A 66 -4.06 12.72 -3.52
CA GLU A 66 -5.47 12.59 -3.13
C GLU A 66 -6.22 11.57 -4.02
N ALA A 67 -5.65 10.36 -4.11
CA ALA A 67 -6.15 9.28 -4.97
C ALA A 67 -6.89 8.20 -4.16
N ASP A 68 -7.76 7.45 -4.83
CA ASP A 68 -8.50 6.34 -4.21
C ASP A 68 -7.55 5.21 -3.85
N ILE A 69 -6.63 4.91 -4.77
CA ILE A 69 -5.66 3.82 -4.68
C ILE A 69 -4.28 4.27 -5.18
N ALA A 70 -3.24 3.57 -4.75
CA ALA A 70 -1.90 3.75 -5.33
C ALA A 70 -1.19 2.42 -5.57
N VAL A 71 -0.33 2.41 -6.58
CA VAL A 71 0.59 1.33 -6.90
C VAL A 71 1.98 1.91 -7.14
N VAL A 72 2.98 1.35 -6.47
CA VAL A 72 4.41 1.68 -6.65
C VAL A 72 5.14 0.38 -6.93
N CYS A 73 6.04 0.40 -7.90
CA CYS A 73 6.77 -0.80 -8.30
C CYS A 73 7.98 -1.05 -7.39
N GLY A 74 8.22 -2.31 -7.02
CA GLY A 74 9.34 -2.69 -6.16
C GLY A 74 10.70 -2.25 -6.70
N GLY A 75 10.87 -2.18 -8.02
CA GLY A 75 12.10 -1.73 -8.67
C GLY A 75 12.40 -0.24 -8.56
N ASP A 76 11.45 0.57 -8.06
CA ASP A 76 11.73 1.95 -7.64
C ASP A 76 12.43 1.98 -6.27
N LEU A 77 12.37 0.92 -5.46
CA LEU A 77 12.88 0.85 -4.09
C LEU A 77 14.17 0.02 -4.03
N ILE A 78 15.32 0.67 -3.81
CA ILE A 78 16.64 0.01 -3.90
C ILE A 78 17.40 -0.09 -2.58
N ASN A 79 16.96 0.62 -1.54
CA ASN A 79 17.59 0.59 -0.22
C ASN A 79 16.54 0.58 0.90
N ASN A 80 16.95 0.17 2.10
CA ASN A 80 16.15 0.34 3.31
C ASN A 80 16.26 1.77 3.83
N LEU A 81 15.21 2.27 4.47
CA LEU A 81 15.22 3.56 5.16
C LEU A 81 15.41 3.34 6.66
N LEU A 82 16.55 3.83 7.18
CA LEU A 82 16.89 3.70 8.60
C LEU A 82 16.14 4.75 9.44
N PRO A 83 15.91 4.49 10.73
CA PRO A 83 15.27 5.46 11.62
C PRO A 83 16.20 6.64 11.96
N GLY A 84 15.60 7.76 12.33
CA GLY A 84 16.30 8.98 12.75
C GLY A 84 15.99 10.18 11.85
N GLU A 85 16.78 11.23 11.99
CA GLU A 85 16.76 12.38 11.08
C GLU A 85 17.36 11.98 9.73
N ILE A 86 16.56 12.13 8.68
CA ILE A 86 16.94 11.75 7.32
C ILE A 86 17.11 13.00 6.49
N THR A 87 18.27 13.13 5.85
CA THR A 87 18.52 14.21 4.89
C THR A 87 17.86 13.93 3.55
N TRP A 88 17.71 14.95 2.71
CA TRP A 88 17.19 14.74 1.35
C TRP A 88 18.01 13.75 0.52
N ASP A 89 19.33 13.76 0.64
CA ASP A 89 20.18 12.78 -0.05
C ASP A 89 19.95 11.36 0.49
N GLY A 90 19.81 11.21 1.81
CA GLY A 90 19.47 9.93 2.43
C GLY A 90 18.11 9.41 1.98
N LEU A 91 17.12 10.29 1.87
CA LEU A 91 15.77 9.93 1.41
C LEU A 91 15.77 9.53 -0.07
N ARG A 92 16.45 10.31 -0.93
CA ARG A 92 16.56 9.99 -2.36
C ARG A 92 17.34 8.72 -2.62
N ALA A 93 18.33 8.39 -1.79
CA ALA A 93 19.11 7.16 -1.92
C ALA A 93 18.27 5.88 -1.74
N VAL A 94 17.06 5.98 -1.19
CA VAL A 94 16.10 4.86 -1.12
C VAL A 94 15.56 4.49 -2.49
N PHE A 95 15.43 5.48 -3.38
CA PHE A 95 14.83 5.30 -4.70
C PHE A 95 15.88 5.07 -5.77
N LYS A 96 15.57 4.24 -6.77
CA LYS A 96 16.42 4.09 -7.96
C LYS A 96 16.59 5.40 -8.69
N GLU A 97 15.48 6.11 -8.85
CA GLU A 97 15.36 7.46 -9.39
C GLU A 97 14.25 8.17 -8.61
N ASP A 98 14.40 9.46 -8.33
CA ASP A 98 13.36 10.27 -7.69
C ASP A 98 12.28 10.66 -8.71
N ARG A 99 11.49 9.67 -9.12
CA ARG A 99 10.56 9.80 -10.26
C ARG A 99 9.41 10.76 -9.96
N PRO A 100 8.93 11.51 -10.98
CA PRO A 100 7.68 12.25 -10.89
C PRO A 100 6.49 11.30 -10.76
N LEU A 101 5.47 11.78 -10.05
CA LEU A 101 4.22 11.07 -9.83
C LEU A 101 3.16 11.52 -10.83
N ALA A 102 2.19 10.65 -11.09
CA ALA A 102 1.02 10.97 -11.90
C ALA A 102 -0.22 10.26 -11.37
N VAL A 103 -1.38 10.79 -11.76
CA VAL A 103 -2.68 10.15 -11.53
C VAL A 103 -3.29 9.73 -12.85
N ALA A 104 -4.06 8.65 -12.82
CA ALA A 104 -4.86 8.21 -13.96
C ALA A 104 -6.24 7.74 -13.48
N ALA A 105 -7.23 7.89 -14.35
CA ALA A 105 -8.52 7.22 -14.20
C ALA A 105 -8.38 5.78 -14.70
N VAL A 106 -8.71 4.80 -13.85
CA VAL A 106 -8.66 3.38 -14.20
C VAL A 106 -9.93 2.66 -13.78
N THR A 107 -10.27 1.64 -14.54
CA THR A 107 -11.32 0.67 -14.21
C THR A 107 -10.77 -0.48 -13.37
N PRO A 108 -11.61 -1.21 -12.60
CA PRO A 108 -11.19 -2.44 -11.94
C PRO A 108 -10.54 -3.47 -12.88
N LYS A 109 -11.02 -3.56 -14.13
CA LYS A 109 -10.43 -4.41 -15.16
C LYS A 109 -9.01 -3.99 -15.56
N GLU A 110 -8.78 -2.69 -15.75
CA GLU A 110 -7.43 -2.16 -16.04
C GLU A 110 -6.49 -2.32 -14.85
N LEU A 111 -6.99 -2.04 -13.63
CA LEU A 111 -6.24 -2.29 -12.39
C LEU A 111 -5.82 -3.75 -12.28
N ARG A 112 -6.72 -4.70 -12.56
CA ARG A 112 -6.37 -6.13 -12.62
C ARG A 112 -5.26 -6.38 -13.65
N GLY A 113 -5.33 -5.79 -14.84
CA GLY A 113 -4.30 -5.94 -15.86
C GLY A 113 -2.90 -5.51 -15.37
N ILE A 114 -2.82 -4.39 -14.64
CA ILE A 114 -1.58 -3.92 -14.01
C ILE A 114 -1.07 -4.94 -12.98
N LEU A 115 -1.95 -5.40 -12.09
CA LEU A 115 -1.58 -6.32 -11.02
C LEU A 115 -1.17 -7.70 -11.54
N GLU A 116 -1.86 -8.21 -12.57
CA GLU A 116 -1.47 -9.44 -13.27
C GLU A 116 -0.06 -9.33 -13.88
N GLY A 117 0.25 -8.19 -14.49
CA GLY A 117 1.59 -7.88 -15.00
C GLY A 117 2.63 -7.89 -13.88
N GLY A 118 2.34 -7.19 -12.77
CA GLY A 118 3.23 -7.12 -11.61
C GLY A 118 3.46 -8.46 -10.91
N LEU A 119 2.48 -9.36 -10.96
CA LEU A 119 2.56 -10.69 -10.37
C LEU A 119 3.11 -11.76 -11.34
N SER A 120 3.41 -11.42 -12.58
CA SER A 120 3.71 -12.40 -13.64
C SER A 120 4.97 -13.24 -13.41
N HIS A 121 5.92 -12.72 -12.63
CA HIS A 121 7.21 -13.37 -12.33
C HIS A 121 7.20 -14.24 -11.07
N ILE A 122 6.10 -14.27 -10.29
CA ILE A 122 6.06 -15.12 -9.09
C ILE A 122 6.22 -16.60 -9.48
N THR A 123 7.11 -17.30 -8.79
CA THR A 123 7.43 -18.72 -8.96
C THR A 123 7.45 -19.44 -7.61
N LEU A 124 7.08 -20.72 -7.61
CA LEU A 124 7.22 -21.58 -6.44
C LEU A 124 8.54 -22.35 -6.51
N ASP A 125 9.16 -22.58 -5.35
CA ASP A 125 10.25 -23.54 -5.18
C ASP A 125 9.73 -24.98 -5.09
N GLU A 126 10.66 -25.92 -4.88
CA GLU A 126 10.39 -27.36 -4.75
C GLU A 126 9.51 -27.73 -3.54
N THR A 127 9.31 -26.81 -2.60
CA THR A 127 8.45 -27.01 -1.41
C THR A 127 7.08 -26.37 -1.54
N GLU A 128 6.74 -25.86 -2.72
CA GLU A 128 5.50 -25.11 -3.01
C GLU A 128 5.38 -23.81 -2.19
N THR A 129 6.51 -23.23 -1.78
CA THR A 129 6.60 -21.85 -1.26
C THR A 129 7.09 -20.90 -2.34
N ILE A 130 6.75 -19.61 -2.24
CA ILE A 130 7.24 -18.60 -3.17
C ILE A 130 8.75 -18.52 -3.08
N ASP A 131 9.45 -18.82 -4.18
CA ASP A 131 10.87 -18.54 -4.32
C ASP A 131 11.06 -17.03 -4.47
N ARG A 132 11.32 -16.34 -3.37
CA ARG A 132 11.44 -14.86 -3.35
C ARG A 132 12.58 -14.33 -4.20
N VAL A 133 13.62 -15.13 -4.43
CA VAL A 133 14.78 -14.75 -5.24
C VAL A 133 14.47 -14.91 -6.72
N ALA A 134 13.92 -16.06 -7.13
CA ALA A 134 13.53 -16.30 -8.51
C ALA A 134 12.31 -15.45 -8.92
N SER A 135 11.45 -15.09 -7.96
CA SER A 135 10.28 -14.24 -8.17
C SER A 135 10.59 -12.75 -8.26
N ALA A 136 11.83 -12.33 -7.98
CA ALA A 136 12.19 -10.92 -7.93
C ALA A 136 11.99 -10.24 -9.30
N TYR A 137 11.08 -9.27 -9.33
CA TYR A 137 10.73 -8.51 -10.51
C TYR A 137 10.51 -7.04 -10.15
N ASP A 138 11.17 -6.15 -10.91
CA ASP A 138 11.09 -4.72 -10.67
C ASP A 138 9.65 -4.17 -10.77
N GLY A 139 8.74 -4.84 -11.49
CA GLY A 139 7.33 -4.46 -11.61
C GLY A 139 6.40 -5.02 -10.52
N PHE A 140 6.91 -5.71 -9.50
CA PHE A 140 6.06 -6.22 -8.41
C PHE A 140 5.35 -5.06 -7.68
N PRO A 141 4.03 -5.15 -7.43
CA PRO A 141 3.27 -4.01 -6.92
C PRO A 141 3.37 -3.90 -5.38
N GLN A 142 3.72 -2.72 -4.89
CA GLN A 142 3.44 -2.26 -3.53
C GLN A 142 2.19 -1.38 -3.58
N ILE A 143 1.23 -1.59 -2.68
CA ILE A 143 -0.14 -1.07 -2.86
C ILE A 143 -0.64 -0.24 -1.68
N SER A 144 -1.55 0.68 -1.95
CA SER A 144 -2.27 1.47 -0.93
C SER A 144 -3.73 1.69 -1.33
N GLY A 145 -4.62 1.76 -0.33
CA GLY A 145 -6.06 2.01 -0.51
C GLY A 145 -6.91 0.76 -0.76
N PHE A 146 -6.30 -0.40 -1.02
CA PHE A 146 -7.02 -1.65 -1.27
C PHE A 146 -6.22 -2.86 -0.76
N MET A 147 -6.89 -4.02 -0.71
CA MET A 147 -6.28 -5.32 -0.43
C MET A 147 -6.30 -6.17 -1.70
N LEU A 148 -5.24 -6.93 -1.93
CA LEU A 148 -5.06 -7.84 -3.05
C LEU A 148 -4.89 -9.26 -2.52
N SER A 149 -5.66 -10.21 -3.05
CA SER A 149 -5.40 -11.64 -2.91
C SER A 149 -5.13 -12.24 -4.28
N TYR A 150 -4.08 -13.06 -4.39
CA TYR A 150 -3.68 -13.67 -5.65
C TYR A 150 -3.32 -15.14 -5.49
N ASP A 151 -3.62 -15.95 -6.51
CA ASP A 151 -3.29 -17.36 -6.56
C ASP A 151 -1.96 -17.57 -7.30
N VAL A 152 -0.96 -18.03 -6.57
CA VAL A 152 0.38 -18.29 -7.10
C VAL A 152 0.40 -19.51 -8.04
N SER A 153 -0.50 -20.46 -7.82
CA SER A 153 -0.60 -21.69 -8.62
C SER A 153 -1.24 -21.45 -9.99
N ALA A 154 -1.94 -20.32 -10.16
CA ALA A 154 -2.53 -19.94 -11.43
C ALA A 154 -1.46 -19.49 -12.46
N PRO A 155 -1.68 -19.75 -13.76
CA PRO A 155 -0.82 -19.23 -14.82
C PRO A 155 -0.71 -17.69 -14.76
N PRO A 156 0.46 -17.11 -15.13
CA PRO A 156 0.59 -15.66 -15.28
C PRO A 156 -0.53 -15.06 -16.13
N GLY A 157 -1.13 -13.95 -15.69
CA GLY A 157 -2.31 -13.34 -16.33
C GLY A 157 -3.65 -13.81 -15.78
N MET A 158 -3.68 -14.81 -14.88
CA MET A 158 -4.87 -15.30 -14.20
C MET A 158 -4.64 -15.47 -12.68
N ARG A 159 -3.71 -14.70 -12.10
CA ARG A 159 -3.30 -14.80 -10.70
C ARG A 159 -4.15 -13.94 -9.78
N VAL A 160 -4.67 -12.80 -10.23
CA VAL A 160 -5.48 -11.91 -9.39
C VAL A 160 -6.81 -12.60 -9.06
N TYR A 161 -6.99 -12.96 -7.80
CA TYR A 161 -8.18 -13.64 -7.33
C TYR A 161 -9.22 -12.67 -6.78
N GLU A 162 -8.78 -11.66 -6.02
CA GLU A 162 -9.66 -10.70 -5.38
C GLU A 162 -8.95 -9.37 -5.14
N ILE A 163 -9.70 -8.28 -5.40
CA ILE A 163 -9.35 -6.93 -5.00
C ILE A 163 -10.47 -6.43 -4.07
N ARG A 164 -10.11 -5.91 -2.90
CA ARG A 164 -11.06 -5.30 -1.96
C ARG A 164 -10.74 -3.83 -1.73
N LEU A 165 -11.72 -2.97 -2.00
CA LEU A 165 -11.65 -1.53 -1.76
C LEU A 165 -12.68 -1.18 -0.68
N ASN A 166 -12.26 -0.54 0.41
CA ASN A 166 -13.13 -0.20 1.54
C ASN A 166 -13.91 -1.39 2.13
N GLY A 167 -13.32 -2.60 2.09
CA GLY A 167 -13.94 -3.85 2.56
C GLY A 167 -14.84 -4.54 1.54
N GLU A 168 -15.21 -3.86 0.45
CA GLU A 168 -16.05 -4.40 -0.62
C GLU A 168 -15.20 -5.05 -1.72
N LYS A 169 -15.67 -6.19 -2.23
CA LYS A 169 -15.04 -6.88 -3.34
C LYS A 169 -15.35 -6.14 -4.65
N LEU A 170 -14.32 -5.80 -5.41
CA LEU A 170 -14.48 -5.27 -6.76
C LEU A 170 -14.83 -6.39 -7.75
N ASP A 171 -15.67 -6.07 -8.73
CA ASP A 171 -15.84 -6.90 -9.92
C ASP A 171 -14.63 -6.69 -10.85
N LEU A 172 -13.87 -7.76 -11.09
CA LEU A 172 -12.61 -7.70 -11.84
C LEU A 172 -12.82 -7.56 -13.36
N GLU A 173 -14.06 -7.69 -13.85
CA GLU A 173 -14.42 -7.47 -15.25
C GLU A 173 -15.09 -6.11 -15.48
N ASP A 174 -15.32 -5.33 -14.42
CA ASP A 174 -15.93 -4.00 -14.49
C ASP A 174 -15.03 -3.02 -15.26
N ASP A 175 -15.57 -2.49 -16.34
CA ASP A 175 -14.98 -1.51 -17.24
C ASP A 175 -15.70 -0.14 -17.21
N MET A 176 -16.55 0.08 -16.21
CA MET A 176 -17.38 1.28 -16.07
C MET A 176 -17.06 2.08 -14.81
N THR A 177 -16.75 1.42 -13.69
CA THR A 177 -16.34 2.12 -12.47
C THR A 177 -15.02 2.83 -12.68
N VAL A 178 -14.94 4.10 -12.28
CA VAL A 178 -13.72 4.89 -12.39
C VAL A 178 -13.10 5.06 -11.01
N LEU A 179 -11.85 4.63 -10.88
CA LEU A 179 -11.00 4.83 -9.71
C LEU A 179 -9.84 5.76 -10.09
N LYS A 180 -9.45 6.63 -9.17
CA LYS A 180 -8.25 7.45 -9.31
C LYS A 180 -7.04 6.65 -8.79
N LEU A 181 -6.17 6.25 -9.70
CA LEU A 181 -4.91 5.56 -9.41
C LEU A 181 -3.76 6.55 -9.37
N ALA A 182 -3.02 6.61 -8.26
CA ALA A 182 -1.74 7.30 -8.15
C ALA A 182 -0.57 6.33 -8.32
N ALA A 183 0.43 6.73 -9.12
CA ALA A 183 1.63 5.95 -9.35
C ALA A 183 2.77 6.84 -9.89
N THR A 184 3.93 6.26 -10.21
CA THR A 184 4.96 6.97 -10.96
C THR A 184 4.55 7.12 -12.43
N GLU A 185 4.95 8.24 -13.06
CA GLU A 185 4.76 8.41 -14.51
C GLU A 185 5.40 7.27 -15.31
N HIS A 186 6.54 6.77 -14.82
CA HIS A 186 7.23 5.66 -15.44
C HIS A 186 6.35 4.40 -15.48
N MET A 187 5.69 4.04 -14.37
CA MET A 187 4.79 2.89 -14.34
C MET A 187 3.61 3.06 -15.31
N LEU A 188 2.92 4.21 -15.25
CA LEU A 188 1.71 4.45 -16.06
C LEU A 188 2.01 4.53 -17.57
N SER A 189 3.23 4.91 -17.95
CA SER A 189 3.71 4.91 -19.34
C SER A 189 4.23 3.55 -19.84
N GLY A 190 4.02 2.47 -19.07
CA GLY A 190 4.40 1.10 -19.43
C GLY A 190 5.78 0.68 -18.93
N GLY A 191 6.35 1.44 -17.99
CA GLY A 191 7.56 1.09 -17.27
C GLY A 191 7.46 -0.31 -16.63
N TYR A 192 8.62 -0.93 -16.46
CA TYR A 192 8.75 -2.31 -16.00
C TYR A 192 8.10 -3.38 -16.91
N GLY A 193 7.45 -3.01 -18.01
CA GLY A 193 6.70 -3.95 -18.88
C GLY A 193 5.23 -4.10 -18.49
N LEU A 194 4.71 -3.18 -17.67
CA LEU A 194 3.29 -3.14 -17.29
C LEU A 194 2.42 -2.51 -18.39
N PRO A 195 1.10 -2.73 -18.39
CA PRO A 195 0.20 -2.10 -19.35
C PRO A 195 0.26 -0.57 -19.29
N VAL A 196 0.24 0.08 -20.45
CA VAL A 196 0.15 1.55 -20.56
C VAL A 196 -1.26 1.98 -20.19
N ILE A 197 -1.37 2.96 -19.30
CA ILE A 197 -2.64 3.60 -18.94
C ILE A 197 -2.73 4.95 -19.64
N GLY A 198 -3.82 5.19 -20.35
CA GLY A 198 -4.07 6.46 -21.03
C GLY A 198 -4.62 7.53 -20.08
N GLY A 199 -4.58 8.80 -20.50
CA GLY A 199 -5.21 9.89 -19.75
C GLY A 199 -4.53 10.19 -18.39
N THR A 200 -3.21 10.06 -18.35
CA THR A 200 -2.40 10.34 -17.15
C THR A 200 -2.19 11.84 -16.96
N ASP A 201 -2.45 12.36 -15.77
CA ASP A 201 -2.13 13.72 -15.38
C ASP A 201 -0.87 13.73 -14.50
N SER A 202 0.20 14.31 -15.04
CA SER A 202 1.48 14.51 -14.37
C SER A 202 1.38 15.44 -13.16
N SER A 203 2.17 15.14 -12.13
CA SER A 203 2.33 15.97 -10.93
C SER A 203 3.77 16.47 -10.81
N GLU A 204 3.93 17.67 -10.25
CA GLU A 204 5.25 18.21 -9.85
C GLU A 204 5.83 17.49 -8.63
N LYS A 205 5.05 16.62 -7.96
CA LYS A 205 5.51 15.84 -6.81
C LYS A 205 6.35 14.65 -7.27
N THR A 206 7.38 14.32 -6.48
CA THR A 206 8.24 13.15 -6.69
C THR A 206 8.06 12.11 -5.58
N LEU A 207 8.60 10.91 -5.76
CA LEU A 207 8.62 9.86 -4.74
C LEU A 207 9.19 10.35 -3.40
N SER A 208 10.37 10.99 -3.43
CA SER A 208 11.02 11.51 -2.22
C SER A 208 10.24 12.67 -1.61
N GLY A 209 9.68 13.57 -2.43
CA GLY A 209 8.84 14.67 -1.97
C GLY A 209 7.58 14.18 -1.26
N ALA A 210 6.88 13.22 -1.86
CA ALA A 210 5.69 12.61 -1.27
C ALA A 210 6.01 11.90 0.04
N LEU A 211 7.08 11.09 0.08
CA LEU A 211 7.49 10.38 1.30
C LEU A 211 7.89 11.35 2.42
N ALA A 212 8.65 12.40 2.11
CA ALA A 212 9.04 13.42 3.10
C ALA A 212 7.81 14.13 3.69
N GLU A 213 6.89 14.56 2.85
CA GLU A 213 5.64 15.20 3.26
C GLU A 213 4.80 14.25 4.12
N TYR A 214 4.67 13.00 3.69
CA TYR A 214 3.92 11.97 4.41
C TYR A 214 4.48 11.70 5.82
N MET A 215 5.81 11.60 5.94
CA MET A 215 6.50 11.41 7.23
C MET A 215 6.35 12.63 8.16
N ASN A 216 6.46 13.84 7.61
CA ASN A 216 6.37 15.08 8.40
C ASN A 216 4.94 15.37 8.89
N ASN A 217 3.93 14.92 8.16
CA ASN A 217 2.53 15.07 8.56
C ASN A 217 2.12 14.11 9.69
N GLY A 218 3.04 13.30 10.22
CA GLY A 218 2.85 12.52 11.44
C GLY A 218 1.79 11.43 11.30
N ILE A 219 1.59 10.90 10.09
CA ILE A 219 0.59 9.86 9.85
C ILE A 219 1.06 8.60 10.58
N THR A 220 0.35 8.20 11.63
CA THR A 220 0.79 7.17 12.59
C THR A 220 0.34 5.76 12.19
N GLU A 221 -0.34 5.61 11.05
CA GLU A 221 -0.92 4.34 10.58
C GLU A 221 0.08 3.37 9.95
N TYR A 222 1.40 3.65 9.96
CA TYR A 222 2.42 2.66 9.58
C TYR A 222 2.54 1.49 10.58
N THR A 223 1.84 1.54 11.72
CA THR A 223 2.15 0.74 12.93
C THR A 223 1.44 -0.59 13.04
N THR A 224 0.49 -0.91 12.16
CA THR A 224 -0.01 -2.28 12.03
C THR A 224 0.32 -2.77 10.64
N LEU A 225 1.12 -3.85 10.57
CA LEU A 225 1.23 -4.73 9.42
C LEU A 225 -0.17 -5.23 9.04
N THR A 226 -0.94 -4.36 8.41
CA THR A 226 -2.18 -4.71 7.75
C THR A 226 -1.67 -5.30 6.45
N VAL A 227 -1.42 -6.60 6.44
CA VAL A 227 -1.01 -7.30 5.22
C VAL A 227 -2.00 -6.90 4.14
N ARG A 228 -1.52 -6.29 3.06
CA ARG A 228 -2.33 -5.81 1.93
C ARG A 228 -2.30 -6.80 0.79
N ILE A 229 -1.23 -7.60 0.67
CA ILE A 229 -0.99 -8.51 -0.44
C ILE A 229 -0.94 -9.95 0.08
N TYR A 230 -1.96 -10.74 -0.27
CA TYR A 230 -2.13 -12.12 0.21
C TYR A 230 -1.87 -13.15 -0.90
N PRO A 231 -0.74 -13.86 -0.85
CA PRO A 231 -0.54 -15.03 -1.70
C PRO A 231 -1.41 -16.21 -1.24
N MET A 232 -2.01 -16.90 -2.20
CA MET A 232 -2.76 -18.13 -2.04
C MET A 232 -2.22 -19.20 -2.99
N GLY A 233 -2.67 -20.45 -2.83
CA GLY A 233 -2.29 -21.55 -3.74
C GLY A 233 -0.88 -22.12 -3.52
N GLY A 234 -0.08 -21.54 -2.63
CA GLY A 234 1.17 -22.09 -2.11
C GLY A 234 1.13 -22.25 -0.58
N GLN A 235 2.20 -22.79 0.01
CA GLN A 235 2.26 -22.95 1.47
C GLN A 235 2.32 -21.62 2.24
N ASP A 236 2.75 -20.52 1.60
CA ASP A 236 2.72 -19.17 2.17
C ASP A 236 1.32 -18.75 2.64
N GLY A 237 0.27 -19.14 1.92
CA GLY A 237 -1.12 -18.80 2.20
C GLY A 237 -1.93 -19.89 2.94
N SER A 238 -1.29 -20.98 3.36
CA SER A 238 -1.97 -22.11 4.00
C SER A 238 -2.47 -21.77 5.40
N LEU A 239 -3.56 -22.39 5.86
CA LEU A 239 -4.05 -22.28 7.26
C LEU A 239 -2.95 -22.56 8.31
N LYS A 240 -1.91 -23.33 7.95
CA LYS A 240 -0.74 -23.59 8.81
C LYS A 240 0.16 -22.38 9.03
N SER A 241 0.28 -21.46 8.06
CA SER A 241 1.05 -20.21 8.21
C SER A 241 0.28 -19.18 9.04
N LEU A 242 -1.05 -19.17 8.93
CA LEU A 242 -1.96 -18.31 9.71
C LEU A 242 -2.16 -18.78 11.16
N PHE A 243 -2.13 -20.10 11.39
CA PHE A 243 -2.26 -20.72 12.70
C PHE A 243 -1.14 -21.74 12.91
N PRO A 244 0.04 -21.34 13.43
CA PRO A 244 1.05 -22.31 13.83
C PRO A 244 0.41 -23.33 14.78
N LEU A 245 0.68 -24.63 14.58
CA LEU A 245 0.01 -25.76 15.23
C LEU A 245 -0.18 -25.60 16.76
N GLY A 246 0.71 -24.86 17.43
CA GLY A 246 0.59 -24.52 18.85
C GLY A 246 -0.65 -23.68 19.19
N ILE A 247 -1.01 -22.68 18.37
CA ILE A 247 -2.19 -21.83 18.60
C ILE A 247 -3.48 -22.61 18.35
N ALA A 248 -3.51 -23.42 17.29
CA ALA A 248 -4.64 -24.30 17.02
C ALA A 248 -4.86 -25.32 18.16
N ALA A 249 -3.78 -25.89 18.71
CA ALA A 249 -3.86 -26.78 19.86
C ALA A 249 -4.38 -26.06 21.13
N VAL A 250 -3.98 -24.80 21.36
CA VAL A 250 -4.49 -23.99 22.48
C VAL A 250 -5.96 -23.63 22.29
N LEU A 251 -6.40 -23.27 21.08
CA LEU A 251 -7.82 -23.00 20.79
C LEU A 251 -8.68 -24.26 20.96
N ILE A 252 -8.20 -25.42 20.48
CA ILE A 252 -8.87 -26.71 20.70
C ILE A 252 -8.93 -27.02 22.20
N LEU A 253 -7.84 -26.83 22.95
CA LEU A 253 -7.81 -27.02 24.39
C LEU A 253 -8.80 -26.09 25.11
N LEU A 254 -8.89 -24.82 24.72
CA LEU A 254 -9.83 -23.87 25.31
C LEU A 254 -11.30 -24.24 24.99
N ILE A 255 -11.58 -24.72 23.79
CA ILE A 255 -12.91 -25.22 23.41
C ILE A 255 -13.25 -26.47 24.23
N VAL A 256 -12.31 -27.41 24.38
CA VAL A 256 -12.50 -28.65 25.15
C VAL A 256 -12.65 -28.37 26.64
N VAL A 257 -11.84 -27.48 27.22
CA VAL A 257 -11.94 -27.08 28.65
C VAL A 257 -13.20 -26.26 28.90
N GLY A 258 -13.53 -25.30 28.02
CA GLY A 258 -14.73 -24.48 28.12
C GLY A 258 -16.02 -25.31 28.02
N ASN A 259 -16.06 -26.29 27.12
CA ASN A 259 -17.17 -27.24 27.06
C ASN A 259 -17.14 -28.27 28.20
N GLY A 260 -15.96 -28.69 28.66
CA GLY A 260 -15.80 -29.57 29.82
C GLY A 260 -16.32 -28.98 31.13
N GLN A 261 -16.18 -27.66 31.32
CA GLN A 261 -16.79 -26.96 32.46
C GLN A 261 -18.32 -26.88 32.37
N ARG A 262 -18.89 -26.78 31.16
CA ARG A 262 -20.34 -26.88 30.94
C ARG A 262 -20.90 -28.26 31.28
N PHE A 263 -20.18 -29.34 30.96
CA PHE A 263 -20.62 -30.70 31.33
C PHE A 263 -20.51 -30.99 32.83
N LYS A 264 -19.54 -30.41 33.53
CA LYS A 264 -19.40 -30.58 34.99
C LYS A 264 -20.54 -29.90 35.76
N HIS A 265 -21.01 -28.75 35.29
CA HIS A 265 -22.16 -28.04 35.86
C HIS A 265 -23.50 -28.75 35.62
N MET A 266 -23.56 -29.66 34.64
CA MET A 266 -24.75 -30.45 34.31
C MET A 266 -24.87 -31.75 35.14
N TYR A 267 -23.74 -32.25 35.69
CA TYR A 267 -23.72 -33.42 36.59
C TYR A 267 -23.90 -33.06 38.07
N ASP A 268 -23.57 -31.83 38.49
CA ASP A 268 -23.71 -31.38 39.88
C ASP A 268 -25.14 -30.94 40.26
N PHE A 269 -26.05 -30.89 39.27
CA PHE A 269 -27.49 -30.66 39.49
C PHE A 269 -28.28 -31.95 39.74
N GLY A 270 -27.64 -33.13 39.67
CA GLY A 270 -28.30 -34.43 39.80
C GLY A 270 -28.16 -35.11 41.16
N SER A 271 -27.52 -34.49 42.16
CA SER A 271 -27.20 -35.13 43.46
C SER A 271 -27.72 -34.38 44.69
N LYS A 272 -28.65 -33.44 44.52
CA LYS A 272 -29.38 -32.80 45.63
C LYS A 272 -30.88 -32.90 45.44
N GLU A 273 -31.41 -34.10 45.66
CA GLU A 273 -32.74 -34.34 46.20
C GLU A 273 -32.87 -35.83 46.48
N GLU A 274 -32.62 -36.22 47.74
CA GLU A 274 -33.29 -37.31 48.46
C GLU A 274 -32.78 -37.29 49.91
N ASP A 275 -33.66 -36.80 50.79
CA ASP A 275 -33.79 -36.94 52.26
C ASP A 275 -32.56 -37.02 53.18
#